data_AF-A0A9D4YC44-F1
#
_entry.id   AF-A0A9D4YC44-F1
#
_cell.length_a   1.000
_cell.length_b   1.000
_cell.length_c   1.000
_cell.angle_alpha   90.00
_cell.angle_beta   90.00
_cell.angle_gamma   90.00
#
_symmetry.space_group_name_H-M   'P 1'
#
loop_
_entity.id
_entity.type
_entity.pdbx_description
1 polymer ?
#
loop_
_entity_poly.entity_id
_entity_poly.type
_entity_poly.pdbx_seq_one_letter_code
_entity_poly.pdbx_strand_id
1 'polypeptide(L)'
;MPGLDFDNVLPDPGFLVTSEYLQWVANIVPVPKKDGKVCMCVDYRDMNKASLKDDFPLPDIYMLVANTTKFKVFSFMDGFSSYNQIKMAPEDTPWGTFYYRVMSFSLKNVGVTY
;
A
#
# COMPACT_ATOMS: atom_id res chain seq x y z
N MET A 1 -9.81 -11.79 2.20
CA MET A 1 -8.98 -10.59 1.99
C MET A 1 -8.51 -10.16 3.36
N PRO A 2 -7.22 -10.27 3.69
CA PRO A 2 -6.73 -9.80 4.97
C PRO A 2 -6.62 -8.28 4.88
N GLY A 3 -7.74 -7.60 5.14
CA GLY A 3 -7.72 -6.18 5.44
C GLY A 3 -6.91 -5.95 6.71
N LEU A 4 -6.30 -4.78 6.85
CA LEU A 4 -5.53 -4.43 8.03
C LEU A 4 -6.45 -4.42 9.27
N ASP A 5 -6.01 -5.09 10.34
CA ASP A 5 -6.70 -5.08 11.62
C ASP A 5 -6.57 -3.73 12.29
N PHE A 6 -7.68 -3.21 12.82
CA PHE A 6 -7.77 -1.95 13.55
C PHE A 6 -6.79 -1.83 14.72
N ASP A 7 -6.36 -2.96 15.30
CA ASP A 7 -5.35 -3.02 16.36
C ASP A 7 -3.97 -2.50 15.89
N ASN A 8 -3.74 -2.37 14.57
CA ASN A 8 -2.52 -1.85 13.95
C ASN A 8 -2.72 -0.47 13.27
N VAL A 9 -3.88 0.19 13.45
CA VAL A 9 -4.29 1.39 12.67
C VAL A 9 -4.26 2.70 13.48
N LEU A 10 -4.00 2.69 14.79
CA LEU A 10 -3.29 3.86 15.32
C LEU A 10 -1.86 3.70 14.79
N PRO A 11 -1.46 4.51 13.80
CA PRO A 11 -0.12 4.37 13.28
C PRO A 11 0.82 4.57 14.47
N ASP A 12 1.89 3.79 14.54
CA ASP A 12 3.09 4.34 15.17
C ASP A 12 3.22 5.79 14.70
N PRO A 13 3.50 6.76 15.58
CA PRO A 13 3.34 8.20 15.33
C PRO A 13 4.14 8.77 14.13
N GLY A 14 4.80 7.95 13.31
CA GLY A 14 5.53 8.30 12.11
C GLY A 14 4.86 8.01 10.75
N PHE A 15 3.69 7.37 10.66
CA PHE A 15 3.09 7.04 9.33
C PHE A 15 2.13 8.09 8.76
N LEU A 16 1.37 8.78 9.61
CA LEU A 16 0.45 9.86 9.23
C LEU A 16 0.95 11.18 9.79
N VAL A 17 0.98 12.23 8.95
CA VAL A 17 1.41 13.57 9.35
C VAL A 17 0.31 14.57 9.02
N THR A 18 -0.02 15.45 9.97
CA THR A 18 -1.03 16.50 9.80
C THR A 18 -0.56 17.60 8.84
N SER A 19 -1.44 18.17 8.01
CA SER A 19 -1.17 19.39 7.25
C SER A 19 -2.39 20.33 7.19
N GLU A 20 -2.19 21.58 6.75
CA GLU A 20 -3.12 22.68 6.97
C GLU A 20 -4.00 23.04 5.76
N TYR A 21 -3.70 22.51 4.56
CA TYR A 21 -4.40 22.87 3.31
C TYR A 21 -4.64 21.63 2.44
N LEU A 22 -5.88 21.39 2.00
CA LEU A 22 -6.27 20.21 1.21
C LEU A 22 -6.50 20.57 -0.26
N GLN A 23 -5.69 20.00 -1.16
CA GLN A 23 -5.99 20.00 -2.59
C GLN A 23 -6.71 18.71 -3.04
N TRP A 24 -6.50 17.60 -2.32
CA TRP A 24 -7.13 16.30 -2.57
C TRP A 24 -7.58 15.65 -1.27
N VAL A 25 -8.80 15.09 -1.23
CA VAL A 25 -9.37 14.39 -0.08
C VAL A 25 -9.83 13.00 -0.53
N ALA A 26 -9.56 11.98 0.28
CA ALA A 26 -10.09 10.63 0.08
C ALA A 26 -10.87 10.19 1.32
N ASN A 27 -11.98 9.48 1.11
CA ASN A 27 -12.83 9.02 2.19
C ASN A 27 -12.24 7.81 2.91
N ILE A 28 -12.41 7.75 4.23
CA ILE A 28 -12.14 6.55 5.02
C ILE A 28 -13.41 5.69 5.03
N VAL A 29 -13.27 4.44 4.60
CA VAL A 29 -14.34 3.46 4.48
C VAL A 29 -14.08 2.32 5.48
N PRO A 30 -14.93 2.17 6.51
CA PRO A 30 -14.87 1.00 7.39
C PRO A 30 -15.38 -0.23 6.65
N VAL A 31 -14.58 -1.29 6.62
CA VAL A 31 -14.91 -2.57 5.99
C VAL A 31 -14.98 -3.65 7.07
N PRO A 32 -16.14 -4.28 7.31
CA PRO A 32 -16.26 -5.36 8.27
C PRO A 32 -15.52 -6.61 7.78
N LYS A 33 -14.77 -7.26 8.67
CA LYS A 33 -14.08 -8.52 8.42
C LYS A 33 -14.83 -9.71 9.03
N LYS A 34 -14.52 -10.90 8.51
CA LYS A 34 -15.15 -12.17 8.91
C LYS A 34 -14.86 -12.56 10.36
N ASP A 35 -13.76 -12.08 10.91
CA ASP A 35 -13.33 -12.25 12.30
C ASP A 35 -14.02 -11.28 13.27
N GLY A 36 -14.97 -10.46 12.79
CA GLY A 36 -15.67 -9.46 13.59
C GLY A 36 -14.90 -8.15 13.78
N LYS A 37 -13.68 -8.05 13.24
CA LYS A 37 -12.91 -6.81 13.26
C LYS A 37 -13.32 -5.89 12.11
N VAL A 38 -12.92 -4.63 12.19
CA VAL A 38 -13.10 -3.64 11.10
C VAL A 38 -11.73 -3.38 10.47
N CYS A 39 -11.69 -3.15 9.15
CA CYS A 39 -10.55 -2.64 8.42
C CYS A 39 -10.87 -1.22 7.96
N MET A 40 -10.02 -0.25 8.27
CA MET A 40 -10.14 1.08 7.66
C MET A 40 -9.45 1.07 6.30
N CYS A 41 -10.23 1.30 5.25
CA CYS A 41 -9.72 1.45 3.88
C CYS A 41 -9.83 2.91 3.45
N VAL A 42 -8.84 3.41 2.73
CA VAL A 42 -8.94 4.73 2.10
C VAL A 42 -9.40 4.55 0.66
N ASP A 43 -10.45 5.26 0.29
CA ASP A 43 -11.02 5.22 -1.06
C ASP A 43 -10.21 6.09 -2.02
N TYR A 44 -9.17 5.53 -2.63
CA TYR A 44 -8.33 6.22 -3.63
C TYR A 44 -8.86 6.11 -5.06
N ARG A 45 -10.13 5.76 -5.31
CA ARG A 45 -10.62 5.55 -6.68
C ARG A 45 -10.36 6.72 -7.61
N ASP A 46 -10.64 7.94 -7.17
CA ASP A 46 -10.46 9.13 -8.01
C ASP A 46 -8.98 9.53 -8.16
N MET A 47 -8.19 9.33 -7.10
CA MET A 47 -6.75 9.55 -7.16
C MET A 47 -6.03 8.55 -8.07
N ASN A 48 -6.44 7.27 -8.03
CA ASN A 48 -5.93 6.23 -8.90
C ASN A 48 -6.27 6.48 -10.37
N LYS A 49 -7.44 7.08 -10.67
CA LYS A 49 -7.79 7.50 -12.04
C LYS A 49 -6.94 8.68 -12.52
N ALA A 50 -6.65 9.64 -11.64
CA ALA A 50 -5.90 10.84 -11.99
C ALA A 50 -4.40 10.60 -12.14
N SER A 51 -3.84 9.65 -11.39
CA SER A 51 -2.42 9.29 -11.45
C SER A 51 -2.07 8.64 -12.80
N LEU A 52 -0.79 8.62 -13.20
CA LEU A 52 -0.30 7.82 -14.33
C LEU A 52 -0.04 6.37 -13.88
N LYS A 53 -0.35 5.40 -14.73
CA LYS A 53 -0.05 3.99 -14.44
C LYS A 53 1.45 3.75 -14.65
N ASP A 54 2.09 3.10 -13.69
CA ASP A 54 3.45 2.59 -13.87
C ASP A 54 3.38 1.25 -14.61
N ASP A 55 4.05 1.17 -15.77
CA ASP A 55 4.10 0.00 -16.64
C ASP A 55 5.45 -0.74 -16.52
N PHE A 56 6.17 -0.58 -15.41
CA PHE A 56 7.38 -1.37 -15.17
C PHE A 56 7.08 -2.87 -15.30
N PRO A 57 7.81 -3.60 -16.16
CA PRO A 57 7.49 -4.98 -16.47
C PRO A 57 7.84 -5.86 -15.28
N LEU A 58 6.82 -6.50 -14.69
CA LEU A 58 7.06 -7.58 -13.75
C LEU A 58 7.68 -8.78 -14.51
N PRO A 59 8.63 -9.51 -13.88
CA PRO A 59 9.22 -10.69 -14.49
C PRO A 59 8.13 -11.73 -14.83
N ASP A 60 8.26 -12.38 -15.98
CA ASP A 60 7.38 -13.49 -16.35
C ASP A 60 7.46 -14.61 -15.29
N ILE A 61 6.28 -15.08 -14.85
CA ILE A 61 6.15 -16.13 -13.85
C ILE A 61 6.87 -17.41 -14.30
N TYR A 62 6.85 -17.75 -15.59
CA TYR A 62 7.54 -18.94 -16.10
C TYR A 62 9.06 -18.82 -15.97
N MET A 63 9.60 -17.61 -16.17
CA MET A 63 11.03 -17.34 -15.97
C MET A 63 11.44 -17.47 -14.50
N LEU A 64 10.61 -16.95 -13.57
CA LEU A 64 10.84 -17.09 -12.13
C LEU A 64 10.82 -18.56 -11.69
N VAL A 65 9.85 -19.33 -12.19
CA VAL A 65 9.74 -20.77 -11.91
C VAL A 65 10.93 -21.52 -12.50
N ALA A 66 11.30 -21.27 -13.76
CA ALA A 66 12.45 -21.94 -14.37
C ALA A 66 13.76 -21.65 -13.62
N ASN A 67 13.98 -20.41 -13.17
CA ASN A 67 15.16 -20.06 -12.38
C ASN A 67 15.20 -20.76 -11.02
N THR A 68 14.04 -20.97 -10.40
CA THR A 68 13.95 -21.61 -9.08
C THR A 68 14.19 -23.12 -9.15
N THR A 69 13.84 -23.82 -10.23
CA THR A 69 14.01 -25.29 -10.38
C THR A 69 15.43 -25.82 -10.14
N LYS A 70 16.46 -24.97 -10.18
CA LYS A 70 17.87 -25.33 -9.93
C LYS A 70 18.23 -25.44 -8.44
N PHE A 71 17.36 -25.01 -7.53
CA PHE A 71 17.59 -25.01 -6.09
C PHE A 71 16.81 -26.13 -5.38
N LYS A 72 17.42 -26.73 -4.35
CA LYS A 72 16.85 -27.85 -3.59
C LYS A 72 16.00 -27.43 -2.39
N VAL A 73 16.15 -26.19 -1.93
CA VAL A 73 15.48 -25.64 -0.75
C VAL A 73 15.03 -24.22 -1.08
N PHE A 74 13.81 -23.88 -0.67
CA PHE A 74 13.25 -22.54 -0.79
C PHE A 74 12.79 -22.07 0.59
N SER A 75 13.02 -20.78 0.87
CA SER A 75 12.37 -20.07 1.96
C SER A 75 11.47 -18.99 1.37
N PHE A 76 10.26 -18.86 1.92
CA PHE A 76 9.34 -17.80 1.57
C PHE A 76 9.32 -16.79 2.72
N MET A 77 9.62 -15.53 2.41
CA MET A 77 9.49 -14.43 3.35
C MET A 77 8.14 -13.76 3.09
N ASP A 78 7.35 -13.58 4.14
CA ASP A 78 6.08 -12.85 4.04
C ASP A 78 6.33 -11.35 4.20
N GLY A 79 5.90 -10.59 3.19
CA GLY A 79 6.00 -9.14 3.12
C GLY A 79 4.69 -8.44 3.48
N PHE A 80 3.85 -9.02 4.36
CA PHE A 80 2.50 -8.52 4.65
C PHE A 80 2.41 -7.02 4.99
N SER A 81 3.46 -6.45 5.58
CA SER A 81 3.57 -5.02 5.92
C SER A 81 4.64 -4.27 5.10
N SER A 82 5.14 -4.86 4.01
CA SER A 82 6.25 -4.31 3.23
C SER A 82 5.95 -2.93 2.65
N TYR A 83 4.69 -2.70 2.24
CA TYR A 83 4.25 -1.42 1.70
C TYR A 83 4.42 -0.26 2.71
N ASN A 84 4.20 -0.54 4.00
CA ASN A 84 4.37 0.46 5.07
C ASN A 84 5.86 0.79 5.34
N GLN A 85 6.81 0.11 4.70
CA GLN A 85 8.24 0.39 4.81
C GLN A 85 8.74 1.28 3.65
N ILE A 86 7.99 1.35 2.54
CA ILE A 86 8.34 2.14 1.36
C ILE A 86 7.92 3.58 1.62
N LYS A 87 8.88 4.52 1.63
CA LYS A 87 8.59 5.95 1.82
C LYS A 87 7.94 6.54 0.57
N MET A 88 6.97 7.42 0.77
CA MET A 88 6.42 8.23 -0.32
C MET A 88 7.48 9.21 -0.84
N ALA A 89 7.48 9.46 -2.15
CA ALA A 89 8.31 10.51 -2.73
C ALA A 89 7.83 11.88 -2.21
N PRO A 90 8.74 12.82 -1.84
CA PRO A 90 8.36 14.14 -1.31
C PRO A 90 7.50 14.97 -2.28
N GLU A 91 7.63 14.72 -3.58
CA GLU A 91 6.87 15.39 -4.64
C GLU A 91 5.44 14.86 -4.76
N ASP A 92 5.25 13.57 -4.42
CA ASP A 92 3.98 12.85 -4.48
C ASP A 92 3.23 12.86 -3.15
N THR A 93 3.75 13.54 -2.13
CA THR A 93 3.01 13.83 -0.90
C THR A 93 2.17 15.09 -1.10
N PRO A 94 0.87 14.98 -1.44
CA PRO A 94 0.02 16.15 -1.57
C PRO A 94 -0.04 16.86 -0.22
N TRP A 95 0.00 18.18 -0.28
CA TRP A 95 -0.24 19.02 0.88
C TRP A 95 -1.72 18.82 1.21
N GLY A 96 -2.02 18.17 2.34
CA GLY A 96 -3.36 17.76 2.75
C GLY A 96 -3.46 17.44 4.24
N THR A 97 -4.67 17.48 4.83
CA THR A 97 -4.91 17.41 6.28
C THR A 97 -4.23 16.28 7.01
N PHE A 98 -4.11 15.12 6.37
CA PHE A 98 -3.14 14.10 6.73
C PHE A 98 -2.55 13.54 5.44
N TYR A 99 -1.22 13.41 5.37
CA TYR A 99 -0.56 12.67 4.29
C TYR A 99 0.16 11.45 4.83
N TYR A 100 0.22 10.42 3.99
CA TYR A 100 0.94 9.19 4.30
C TYR A 100 2.43 9.40 4.05
N ARG A 101 3.26 9.08 5.04
CA ARG A 101 4.73 9.11 4.91
C ARG A 101 5.27 7.87 4.19
N VAL A 102 4.48 6.80 4.21
CA VAL A 102 4.79 5.50 3.63
C VAL A 102 3.65 5.08 2.71
N MET A 103 3.95 4.22 1.75
CA MET A 103 3.00 3.83 0.72
C MET A 103 1.82 3.05 1.30
N SER A 104 0.59 3.47 0.99
CA SER A 104 -0.63 2.82 1.47
C SER A 104 -1.14 1.74 0.51
N PHE A 105 -1.74 0.68 1.05
CA PHE A 105 -2.17 -0.53 0.33
C PHE A 105 -3.12 -0.28 -0.87
N SER A 106 -3.89 0.81 -0.85
CA SER A 106 -4.98 1.05 -1.80
C SER A 106 -4.57 1.92 -3.01
N LEU A 107 -3.28 2.25 -3.12
CA LEU A 107 -2.70 2.96 -4.25
C LEU A 107 -2.44 2.01 -5.43
N LYS A 108 -2.63 2.49 -6.66
CA LYS A 108 -2.55 1.62 -7.84
C LYS A 108 -1.14 1.15 -8.25
N ASN A 109 -0.09 1.92 -7.93
CA ASN A 109 1.29 1.63 -8.37
C ASN A 109 2.09 0.87 -7.31
N VAL A 110 1.46 0.47 -6.20
CA VAL A 110 2.11 -0.12 -5.03
C VAL A 110 2.83 -1.42 -5.33
N GLY A 111 2.16 -2.31 -6.08
CA GLY A 111 2.71 -3.61 -6.42
C GLY A 111 3.91 -3.54 -7.38
N VAL A 112 4.12 -2.40 -8.03
CA VAL A 112 5.24 -2.17 -8.95
C VAL A 112 6.45 -1.59 -8.22
N THR A 113 6.23 -0.91 -7.09
CA THR A 113 7.29 -0.30 -6.27
C THR A 113 7.99 -1.31 -5.34
N TYR A 114 7.38 -2.46 -5.08
CA TYR A 114 7.94 -3.56 -4.27
C TYR A 114 8.71 -4.55 -5.14
#